data_AF-A0A2J7RCU2-F1
#
_entry.id   AF-A0A2J7RCU2-F1
#
_cell.length_a   1.000
_cell.length_b   1.000
_cell.length_c   1.000
_cell.angle_alpha   90.00
_cell.angle_beta   90.00
_cell.angle_gamma   90.00
#
_symmetry.space_group_name_H-M   'P 1'
#
loop_
_entity.id
_entity.type
_entity.pdbx_description
1 polymer ?
#
loop_
_entity_poly.entity_id
_entity_poly.type
_entity_poly.pdbx_seq_one_letter_code
_entity_poly.pdbx_strand_id
1 'polypeptide(L)'
;MITRRYLRNKRVIGDNSEEGEMMDEETTQLEGVIIGESGGDSEGEMDMQCGQPTEGDTGGISESRGEQLTSADKKGKDDQIDMQAIMSCMKEMFREIRENRKESEEIREEFRKEGERRAKEFNERLENIFVVHKREMLSSMNQIASDVELRTDRKMEAMNREISLITESTNGQFRALTEKVQNDKIETTNNFEILRQEVTASHAQLAKQSENRCERVNQCEKRVAEIEQASGHISKQYDVVSKQYDELRTQVDLMKNQKRVESKNNCEEVQCMGINNRQSDSRIEKTLSSSDIMITHVNEPISNEVSCNGSNPHNDVNNQEKVWSGNPGEFVRGILSHPVDLTLPIFENKPDQNAQAHLNSLGEYIQIKKIPPPLQLAVARQSLKGISVMTWADANWDQIKTFEGFRRAFLDKFWSLSGQARVRLRIYQDRYDPRGAANYCDHLMKYAVKAKYLEPPMSNLEFLNALKEHYPLGVKKAWVVAKPQTLQEAAAFLSDVADLENDQVDFEPRGRNNAPILKNPIPYL
;
A
#
# COMPACT_ATOMS: atom_id res chain seq x y z
N MET A 1 5.58 -35.38 52.16
CA MET A 1 4.59 -34.69 53.03
C MET A 1 4.07 -33.47 52.29
N ILE A 2 2.74 -33.33 52.24
CA ILE A 2 1.93 -32.22 51.71
C ILE A 2 1.74 -32.19 50.17
N THR A 3 0.76 -33.00 49.79
CA THR A 3 -0.08 -32.97 48.59
C THR A 3 -1.27 -32.01 48.76
N ARG A 4 -1.97 -31.70 47.64
CA ARG A 4 -3.27 -31.01 47.42
C ARG A 4 -3.10 -29.60 46.85
N ARG A 5 -3.93 -29.05 45.96
CA ARG A 5 -5.26 -29.36 45.40
C ARG A 5 -5.47 -28.27 44.32
N TYR A 6 -6.09 -28.52 43.18
CA TYR A 6 -7.15 -27.65 42.66
C TYR A 6 -8.03 -28.42 41.65
N LEU A 7 -9.34 -28.32 41.91
CA LEU A 7 -10.50 -28.95 41.25
C LEU A 7 -10.83 -28.16 39.96
N ARG A 8 -11.23 -28.80 38.84
CA ARG A 8 -12.54 -29.41 38.54
C ARG A 8 -13.71 -28.39 38.57
N ASN A 9 -14.11 -27.90 37.41
CA ASN A 9 -15.49 -27.49 37.09
C ASN A 9 -15.69 -27.31 35.58
N LYS A 10 -16.29 -28.30 34.92
CA LYS A 10 -17.11 -28.10 33.71
C LYS A 10 -18.36 -28.98 33.84
N ARG A 11 -19.51 -28.32 33.87
CA ARG A 11 -20.88 -28.85 33.88
C ARG A 11 -21.43 -28.52 32.48
N VAL A 12 -21.61 -29.51 31.60
CA VAL A 12 -22.89 -30.19 31.28
C VAL A 12 -24.04 -29.22 30.97
N ILE A 13 -24.23 -28.96 29.68
CA ILE A 13 -25.49 -28.80 28.92
C ILE A 13 -25.11 -29.38 27.54
N GLY A 14 -25.71 -30.41 26.95
CA GLY A 14 -27.11 -30.85 26.98
C GLY A 14 -27.57 -30.86 25.52
N ASP A 15 -27.81 -32.05 25.00
CA ASP A 15 -27.98 -32.48 23.60
C ASP A 15 -29.12 -31.82 22.79
N ASN A 16 -28.94 -31.82 21.45
CA ASN A 16 -29.86 -32.34 20.41
C ASN A 16 -29.24 -32.03 19.03
N SER A 17 -28.72 -33.04 18.31
CA SER A 17 -29.33 -33.76 17.16
C SER A 17 -29.66 -32.82 15.99
N GLU A 18 -29.26 -33.02 14.74
CA GLU A 18 -28.94 -34.22 13.96
C GLU A 18 -28.44 -33.76 12.55
N GLU A 19 -27.87 -34.69 11.77
CA GLU A 19 -27.43 -34.57 10.35
C GLU A 19 -26.12 -33.76 10.13
N GLY A 20 -25.03 -34.30 9.60
CA GLY A 20 -24.78 -35.54 8.88
C GLY A 20 -23.84 -35.20 7.73
N GLU A 21 -22.53 -35.50 7.86
CA GLU A 21 -21.66 -35.79 6.71
C GLU A 21 -20.31 -36.36 7.20
N MET A 22 -20.11 -37.63 6.87
CA MET A 22 -18.83 -38.35 6.91
C MET A 22 -17.86 -37.71 5.93
N MET A 23 -16.68 -37.29 6.39
CA MET A 23 -15.48 -37.20 5.57
C MET A 23 -14.28 -37.60 6.42
N ASP A 24 -13.39 -38.36 5.79
CA ASP A 24 -12.41 -39.25 6.38
C ASP A 24 -11.28 -38.56 7.17
N GLU A 25 -10.92 -39.18 8.30
CA GLU A 25 -9.73 -38.91 9.09
C GLU A 25 -8.49 -39.45 8.37
N GLU A 26 -7.76 -38.58 7.68
CA GLU A 26 -6.40 -38.87 7.21
C GLU A 26 -5.40 -38.45 8.29
N THR A 27 -5.01 -39.43 9.12
CA THR A 27 -3.93 -39.31 10.10
C THR A 27 -2.60 -39.07 9.40
N THR A 28 -2.09 -37.84 9.43
CA THR A 28 -0.71 -37.54 9.03
C THR A 28 0.22 -37.72 10.23
N GLN A 29 1.00 -38.81 10.20
CA GLN A 29 2.16 -39.02 11.05
C GLN A 29 3.21 -37.93 10.77
N LEU A 30 3.52 -37.11 11.78
CA LEU A 30 4.68 -36.23 11.76
C LEU A 30 5.89 -37.05 12.23
N GLU A 31 6.63 -37.59 11.27
CA GLU A 31 8.00 -38.08 11.50
C GLU A 31 8.91 -36.89 11.81
N GLY A 32 9.59 -36.99 12.96
CA GLY A 32 10.58 -36.03 13.42
C GLY A 32 11.79 -36.03 12.50
N VAL A 33 12.03 -34.89 11.85
CA VAL A 33 13.30 -34.60 11.19
C VAL A 33 14.31 -34.20 12.26
N ILE A 34 15.23 -35.12 12.53
CA ILE A 34 16.45 -34.90 13.31
C ILE A 34 17.30 -33.87 12.54
N ILE A 35 17.45 -32.67 13.09
CA ILE A 35 18.43 -31.69 12.62
C ILE A 35 19.79 -32.17 13.11
N GLY A 36 20.59 -32.70 12.19
CA GLY A 36 21.99 -33.01 12.42
C GLY A 36 22.79 -31.73 12.63
N GLU A 37 23.36 -31.58 13.81
CA GLU A 37 24.39 -30.60 14.13
C GLU A 37 25.64 -30.93 13.30
N SER A 38 25.98 -30.05 12.36
CA SER A 38 27.27 -30.08 11.67
C SER A 38 28.29 -29.38 12.56
N GLY A 39 29.02 -30.17 13.34
CA GLY A 39 30.25 -29.77 13.99
C GLY A 39 31.31 -29.48 12.93
N GLY A 40 31.56 -28.19 12.69
CA GLY A 40 32.71 -27.72 11.92
C GLY A 40 33.86 -27.44 12.87
N ASP A 41 34.66 -28.46 13.17
CA ASP A 41 35.97 -28.30 13.80
C ASP A 41 36.89 -27.59 12.79
N SER A 42 37.08 -26.29 13.01
CA SER A 42 38.17 -25.53 12.39
C SER A 42 39.25 -25.36 13.45
N GLU A 43 40.17 -26.33 13.49
CA GLU A 43 41.45 -26.19 14.16
C GLU A 43 42.24 -25.08 13.46
N GLY A 44 42.11 -23.86 13.98
CA GLY A 44 42.99 -22.75 13.67
C GLY A 44 44.32 -22.96 14.38
N GLU A 45 45.23 -23.69 13.73
CA GLU A 45 46.64 -23.82 14.09
C GLU A 45 47.30 -22.43 13.99
N MET A 46 47.39 -21.71 15.13
CA MET A 46 48.20 -20.49 15.23
C MET A 46 49.66 -20.91 15.46
N ASP A 47 50.42 -20.98 14.38
CA ASP A 47 51.88 -21.02 14.42
C ASP A 47 52.41 -19.75 15.11
N MET A 48 52.76 -19.87 16.40
CA MET A 48 53.62 -18.91 17.07
C MET A 48 55.03 -19.05 16.49
N GLN A 49 55.34 -18.21 15.50
CA GLN A 49 56.72 -17.99 15.04
C GLN A 49 57.56 -17.44 16.20
N CYS A 50 58.40 -18.30 16.77
CA CYS A 50 59.51 -17.91 17.63
C CYS A 50 60.41 -16.93 16.87
N GLY A 51 60.43 -15.68 17.32
CA GLY A 51 61.35 -14.65 16.85
C GLY A 51 62.79 -15.11 16.98
N GLN A 52 63.53 -15.06 15.88
CA GLN A 52 64.97 -15.25 15.85
C GLN A 52 65.66 -14.10 16.61
N PRO A 53 66.73 -14.38 17.37
CA PRO A 53 67.57 -13.32 17.91
C PRO A 53 68.37 -12.70 16.76
N THR A 54 68.14 -11.41 16.51
CA THR A 54 68.98 -10.58 15.64
C THR A 54 70.38 -10.50 16.22
N GLU A 55 71.35 -11.08 15.50
CA GLU A 55 72.77 -10.94 15.77
C GLU A 55 73.17 -9.46 15.65
N GLY A 56 73.36 -8.84 16.82
CA GLY A 56 73.90 -7.50 16.97
C GLY A 56 75.41 -7.52 16.84
N ASP A 57 75.85 -7.17 15.63
CA ASP A 57 77.05 -6.43 15.27
C ASP A 57 77.78 -5.76 16.47
N THR A 58 78.92 -6.32 16.88
CA THR A 58 79.91 -5.58 17.68
C THR A 58 81.24 -5.61 16.95
N GLY A 59 81.59 -4.44 16.42
CA GLY A 59 82.76 -4.17 15.62
C GLY A 59 84.08 -4.49 16.31
N GLY A 60 85.05 -4.79 15.45
CA GLY A 60 86.44 -4.97 15.83
C GLY A 60 87.08 -3.67 16.33
N ILE A 61 87.98 -3.84 17.29
CA ILE A 61 89.12 -2.95 17.48
C ILE A 61 90.36 -3.84 17.52
N SER A 62 91.08 -3.80 16.41
CA SER A 62 92.50 -4.07 16.28
C SER A 62 93.32 -3.07 17.12
N GLU A 63 94.39 -3.51 17.79
CA GLU A 63 95.73 -2.90 17.66
C GLU A 63 96.81 -3.56 18.55
N SER A 64 97.93 -3.88 17.89
CA SER A 64 99.33 -3.58 18.29
C SER A 64 99.94 -4.26 19.53
N ARG A 65 100.90 -5.18 19.39
CA ARG A 65 102.31 -5.08 18.91
C ARG A 65 103.27 -4.48 19.94
N GLY A 66 104.35 -5.24 20.21
CA GLY A 66 105.59 -4.82 20.86
C GLY A 66 105.89 -5.67 22.10
N GLU A 67 107.09 -6.17 22.38
CA GLU A 67 108.39 -6.03 21.74
C GLU A 67 109.32 -7.10 22.35
N GLN A 68 110.33 -7.48 21.58
CA GLN A 68 111.44 -8.36 21.96
C GLN A 68 112.25 -7.75 23.11
N LEU A 69 112.78 -8.57 24.02
CA LEU A 69 114.09 -8.32 24.62
C LEU A 69 114.78 -9.65 24.95
N THR A 70 116.01 -9.74 24.47
CA THR A 70 116.96 -10.85 24.55
C THR A 70 117.85 -10.77 25.80
N SER A 71 118.38 -11.93 26.17
CA SER A 71 119.77 -12.18 26.63
C SER A 71 120.05 -12.45 28.13
N ALA A 72 121.09 -13.29 28.29
CA ALA A 72 122.03 -13.42 29.40
C ALA A 72 121.69 -14.36 30.57
N ASP A 73 121.92 -15.66 30.34
CA ASP A 73 123.11 -16.39 30.82
C ASP A 73 123.68 -16.04 32.22
N LYS A 74 123.57 -16.99 33.17
CA LYS A 74 124.57 -17.48 34.17
C LYS A 74 124.04 -17.70 35.60
N LYS A 75 124.60 -18.75 36.22
CA LYS A 75 124.64 -19.12 37.65
C LYS A 75 123.29 -19.58 38.23
N GLY A 76 123.19 -20.67 38.99
CA GLY A 76 124.25 -21.49 39.60
C GLY A 76 123.85 -21.92 41.00
N LYS A 77 123.08 -23.00 41.09
CA LYS A 77 123.10 -24.00 42.19
C LYS A 77 122.71 -23.59 43.62
N ASP A 78 122.00 -22.48 43.82
CA ASP A 78 121.27 -22.19 45.08
C ASP A 78 119.72 -22.19 44.91
N ASP A 79 119.21 -22.45 43.71
CA ASP A 79 117.77 -22.32 43.32
C ASP A 79 116.85 -23.47 43.76
N GLN A 80 117.39 -24.52 44.40
CA GLN A 80 116.61 -25.71 44.77
C GLN A 80 115.80 -25.49 46.06
N ILE A 81 116.23 -24.58 46.94
CA ILE A 81 115.52 -24.21 48.18
C ILE A 81 114.38 -23.21 47.87
N ASP A 82 114.55 -22.34 46.88
CA ASP A 82 113.56 -21.33 46.48
C ASP A 82 112.38 -21.94 45.68
N MET A 83 112.67 -22.95 44.84
CA MET A 83 111.62 -23.68 44.11
C MET A 83 110.65 -24.43 45.05
N GLN A 84 111.12 -24.86 46.22
CA GLN A 84 110.28 -25.52 47.22
C GLN A 84 109.35 -24.53 47.93
N ALA A 85 109.80 -23.30 48.17
CA ALA A 85 108.98 -22.20 48.70
C ALA A 85 107.91 -21.74 47.68
N ILE A 86 108.28 -21.61 46.41
CA ILE A 86 107.36 -21.30 45.30
C ILE A 86 106.28 -22.39 45.18
N MET A 87 106.65 -23.67 45.22
CA MET A 87 105.70 -24.78 45.17
C MET A 87 104.77 -24.81 46.38
N SER A 88 105.23 -24.39 47.56
CA SER A 88 104.38 -24.25 48.75
C SER A 88 103.39 -23.10 48.59
N CYS A 89 103.82 -21.94 48.08
CA CYS A 89 102.95 -20.80 47.79
C CYS A 89 101.91 -21.12 46.72
N MET A 90 102.29 -21.82 45.64
CA MET A 90 101.36 -22.26 44.60
C MET A 90 100.34 -23.26 45.15
N LYS A 91 100.75 -24.18 46.03
CA LYS A 91 99.81 -25.10 46.70
C LYS A 91 98.79 -24.37 47.56
N GLU A 92 99.20 -23.30 48.24
CA GLU A 92 98.29 -22.45 49.01
C GLU A 92 97.33 -21.69 48.10
N MET A 93 97.84 -21.05 47.04
CA MET A 93 97.02 -20.35 46.05
C MET A 93 96.00 -21.27 45.38
N PHE A 94 96.38 -22.50 45.00
CA PHE A 94 95.43 -23.47 44.45
C PHE A 94 94.43 -24.02 45.47
N ARG A 95 94.73 -23.93 46.77
CA ARG A 95 93.78 -24.24 47.84
C ARG A 95 92.75 -23.12 47.93
N GLU A 96 93.20 -21.88 48.01
CA GLU A 96 92.36 -20.68 48.05
C GLU A 96 91.47 -20.56 46.80
N ILE A 97 92.00 -20.81 45.60
CA ILE A 97 91.20 -20.85 44.36
C ILE A 97 90.12 -21.94 44.43
N ARG A 98 90.42 -23.10 45.02
CA ARG A 98 89.43 -24.19 45.18
C ARG A 98 88.36 -23.84 46.21
N GLU A 99 88.74 -23.19 47.31
CA GLU A 99 87.80 -22.71 48.33
C GLU A 99 86.91 -21.60 47.77
N ASN A 100 87.47 -20.58 47.13
CA ASN A 100 86.72 -19.52 46.44
C ASN A 100 85.78 -20.07 45.36
N ARG A 101 86.21 -21.10 44.62
CA ARG A 101 85.35 -21.76 43.63
C ARG A 101 84.18 -22.49 44.30
N LYS A 102 84.41 -23.12 45.45
CA LYS A 102 83.37 -23.80 46.22
C LYS A 102 82.37 -22.79 46.79
N GLU A 103 82.86 -21.70 47.40
CA GLU A 103 82.01 -20.61 47.90
C GLU A 103 81.22 -19.95 46.78
N SER A 104 81.85 -19.70 45.62
CA SER A 104 81.16 -19.15 44.45
C SER A 104 80.08 -20.11 43.92
N GLU A 105 80.27 -21.43 44.01
CA GLU A 105 79.27 -22.42 43.64
C GLU A 105 78.10 -22.43 44.64
N GLU A 106 78.39 -22.37 45.94
CA GLU A 106 77.38 -22.30 47.00
C GLU A 106 76.52 -21.04 46.87
N ILE A 107 77.13 -19.87 46.60
CA ILE A 107 76.41 -18.62 46.32
C ILE A 107 75.54 -18.74 45.07
N ARG A 108 76.06 -19.32 43.97
CA ARG A 108 75.27 -19.53 42.75
C ARG A 108 74.06 -20.43 42.99
N GLU A 109 74.23 -21.48 43.78
CA GLU A 109 73.17 -22.40 44.14
C GLU A 109 72.12 -21.74 45.06
N GLU A 110 72.55 -20.89 46.00
CA GLU A 110 71.65 -20.08 46.83
C GLU A 110 70.83 -19.09 45.98
N PHE A 111 71.48 -18.36 45.06
CA PHE A 111 70.80 -17.47 44.12
C PHE A 111 69.80 -18.22 43.23
N ARG A 112 70.14 -19.43 42.78
CA ARG A 112 69.23 -20.28 41.99
C ARG A 112 68.00 -20.66 42.80
N LYS A 113 68.18 -21.15 44.02
CA LYS A 113 67.07 -21.52 44.92
C LYS A 113 66.19 -20.32 45.27
N GLU A 114 66.79 -19.17 45.55
CA GLU A 114 66.06 -17.94 45.83
C GLU A 114 65.30 -17.44 44.60
N GLY A 115 65.88 -17.56 43.40
CA GLY A 115 65.21 -17.28 42.13
C GLY A 115 64.00 -18.18 41.91
N GLU A 116 64.14 -19.49 42.13
CA GLU A 116 63.04 -20.46 42.05
C GLU A 116 61.94 -20.19 43.07
N ARG A 117 62.31 -19.84 44.31
CA ARG A 117 61.37 -19.47 45.37
C ARG A 117 60.56 -18.23 44.98
N ARG A 118 61.22 -17.17 44.51
CA ARG A 118 60.54 -15.94 44.07
C ARG A 118 59.66 -16.16 42.85
N ALA A 119 60.10 -16.97 41.90
CA ALA A 119 59.28 -17.33 40.74
C ALA A 119 58.01 -18.09 41.16
N LYS A 120 58.14 -19.02 42.12
CA LYS A 120 57.00 -19.74 42.68
C LYS A 120 56.03 -18.81 43.39
N GLU A 121 56.52 -17.93 44.27
CA GLU A 121 55.68 -16.95 44.98
C GLU A 121 54.98 -15.97 44.03
N PHE A 122 55.67 -15.55 42.96
CA PHE A 122 55.08 -14.70 41.94
C PHE A 122 53.94 -15.42 41.19
N ASN A 123 54.17 -16.67 40.79
CA ASN A 123 53.15 -17.49 40.12
C ASN A 123 51.94 -17.75 41.03
N GLU A 124 52.15 -18.04 42.33
CA GLU A 124 51.06 -18.20 43.30
C GLU A 124 50.26 -16.90 43.48
N ARG A 125 50.91 -15.73 43.47
CA ARG A 125 50.22 -14.44 43.51
C ARG A 125 49.40 -14.18 42.26
N LEU A 126 49.95 -14.47 41.08
CA LEU A 126 49.23 -14.33 39.81
C LEU A 126 48.00 -15.24 39.76
N GLU A 127 48.13 -16.49 40.17
CA GLU A 127 47.00 -17.43 40.19
C GLU A 127 45.91 -16.95 41.15
N ASN A 128 46.28 -16.47 42.33
CA ASN A 128 45.31 -15.89 43.27
C ASN A 128 44.59 -14.67 42.71
N ILE A 129 45.30 -13.77 42.02
CA ILE A 129 44.68 -12.61 41.35
C ILE A 129 43.71 -13.08 40.27
N PHE A 130 44.10 -14.07 39.46
CA PHE A 130 43.24 -14.61 38.40
C PHE A 130 41.98 -15.27 38.96
N VAL A 131 42.10 -16.06 40.02
CA VAL A 131 40.96 -16.71 40.70
C VAL A 131 39.99 -15.68 41.30
N VAL A 132 40.50 -14.63 41.95
CA VAL A 132 39.67 -13.56 42.51
C VAL A 132 38.95 -12.80 41.39
N HIS A 133 39.68 -12.36 40.36
CA HIS A 133 39.10 -11.61 39.25
C HIS A 133 38.06 -12.43 38.48
N LYS A 134 38.32 -13.72 38.24
CA LYS A 134 37.36 -14.64 37.64
C LYS A 134 36.09 -14.76 38.47
N ARG A 135 36.20 -14.84 39.80
CA ARG A 135 35.04 -14.90 40.71
C ARG A 135 34.22 -13.61 40.67
N GLU A 136 34.87 -12.45 40.72
CA GLU A 136 34.21 -11.15 40.65
C GLU A 136 33.49 -10.94 39.31
N MET A 137 34.16 -11.29 38.20
CA MET A 137 33.57 -11.24 36.86
C MET A 137 32.35 -12.15 36.75
N LEU A 138 32.43 -13.39 37.23
CA LEU A 138 31.28 -14.32 37.23
C LEU A 138 30.12 -13.78 38.09
N SER A 139 30.41 -13.20 39.26
CA SER A 139 29.40 -12.57 40.10
C SER A 139 28.73 -11.39 39.40
N SER A 140 29.51 -10.53 38.73
CA SER A 140 28.99 -9.40 37.95
C SER A 140 28.17 -9.86 36.75
N MET A 141 28.60 -10.90 36.03
CA MET A 141 27.85 -11.46 34.92
C MET A 141 26.51 -12.04 35.36
N ASN A 142 26.47 -12.76 36.49
CA ASN A 142 25.23 -13.29 37.04
C ASN A 142 24.27 -12.17 37.49
N GLN A 143 24.79 -11.09 38.06
CA GLN A 143 23.97 -9.93 38.43
C GLN A 143 23.39 -9.24 37.18
N ILE A 144 24.20 -9.04 36.13
CA ILE A 144 23.73 -8.48 34.86
C ILE A 144 22.66 -9.39 34.22
N ALA A 145 22.87 -10.71 34.23
CA ALA A 145 21.90 -11.66 33.70
C ALA A 145 20.55 -11.56 34.44
N SER A 146 20.58 -11.54 35.78
CA SER A 146 19.38 -11.39 36.60
C SER A 146 18.67 -10.04 36.38
N ASP A 147 19.42 -8.94 36.24
CA ASP A 147 18.85 -7.62 35.95
C ASP A 147 18.21 -7.56 34.55
N VAL A 148 18.81 -8.23 33.56
CA VAL A 148 18.24 -8.32 32.20
C VAL A 148 16.95 -9.12 32.22
N GLU A 149 16.93 -10.27 32.90
CA GLU A 149 15.73 -11.13 33.05
C GLU A 149 14.59 -10.35 33.73
N LEU A 150 14.87 -9.66 34.84
CA LEU A 150 13.88 -8.84 35.53
C LEU A 150 13.35 -7.68 34.68
N ARG A 151 14.20 -7.07 33.84
CA ARG A 151 13.77 -6.01 32.91
C ARG A 151 12.93 -6.58 31.78
N THR A 152 13.25 -7.76 31.26
CA THR A 152 12.45 -8.41 30.21
C THR A 152 11.08 -8.82 30.74
N ASP A 153 11.00 -9.35 31.96
CA ASP A 153 9.74 -9.75 32.59
C ASP A 153 8.82 -8.54 32.81
N ARG A 154 9.37 -7.45 33.37
CA ARG A 154 8.60 -6.20 33.58
C ARG A 154 8.08 -5.61 32.26
N LYS A 155 8.87 -5.68 31.19
CA LYS A 155 8.44 -5.23 29.86
C LYS A 155 7.35 -6.15 29.29
N MET A 156 7.48 -7.46 29.47
CA MET A 156 6.47 -8.44 29.03
C MET A 156 5.15 -8.26 29.79
N GLU A 157 5.18 -8.03 31.10
CA GLU A 157 4.00 -7.73 31.91
C GLU A 157 3.33 -6.39 31.52
N ALA A 158 4.12 -5.36 31.20
CA ALA A 158 3.60 -4.09 30.71
C ALA A 158 2.90 -4.28 29.35
N MET A 159 3.53 -5.01 28.44
CA MET A 159 2.97 -5.32 27.11
C MET A 159 1.68 -6.16 27.22
N ASN A 160 1.65 -7.17 28.10
CA ASN A 160 0.45 -7.98 28.32
C ASN A 160 -0.72 -7.17 28.89
N ARG A 161 -0.44 -6.17 29.75
CA ARG A 161 -1.47 -5.24 30.23
C ARG A 161 -2.02 -4.36 29.10
N GLU A 162 -1.14 -3.86 28.24
CA GLU A 162 -1.54 -3.05 27.08
C GLU A 162 -2.37 -3.86 26.08
N ILE A 163 -1.95 -5.11 25.78
CA ILE A 163 -2.72 -6.05 24.95
C ILE A 163 -4.10 -6.31 25.56
N SER A 164 -4.19 -6.46 26.88
CA SER A 164 -5.47 -6.67 27.57
C SER A 164 -6.40 -5.46 27.44
N LEU A 165 -5.89 -4.24 27.63
CA LEU A 165 -6.66 -3.01 27.46
C LEU A 165 -7.14 -2.81 26.02
N ILE A 166 -6.27 -3.07 25.03
CA ILE A 166 -6.64 -3.02 23.61
C ILE A 166 -7.72 -4.07 23.30
N THR A 167 -7.60 -5.28 23.84
CA THR A 167 -8.58 -6.35 23.66
C THR A 167 -9.94 -5.97 24.25
N GLU A 168 -9.98 -5.42 25.47
CA GLU A 168 -11.22 -4.95 26.11
C GLU A 168 -11.87 -3.80 25.34
N SER A 169 -11.09 -2.79 24.92
CA SER A 169 -11.57 -1.67 24.10
C SER A 169 -12.15 -2.15 22.78
N THR A 170 -11.44 -3.05 22.09
CA THR A 170 -11.85 -3.60 20.80
C THR A 170 -13.14 -4.41 20.94
N ASN A 171 -13.25 -5.26 21.97
CA ASN A 171 -14.48 -5.99 22.27
C ASN A 171 -15.65 -5.07 22.62
N GLY A 172 -15.39 -3.94 23.30
CA GLY A 172 -16.39 -2.90 23.55
C GLY A 172 -16.92 -2.26 22.27
N GLN A 173 -16.02 -1.90 21.34
CA GLN A 173 -16.40 -1.35 20.03
C GLN A 173 -17.19 -2.37 19.18
N PHE A 174 -16.76 -3.63 19.15
CA PHE A 174 -17.51 -4.69 18.45
C PHE A 174 -18.91 -4.84 19.02
N ARG A 175 -19.08 -4.86 20.35
CA ARG A 175 -20.40 -4.95 20.97
C ARG A 175 -21.29 -3.77 20.60
N ALA A 176 -20.78 -2.54 20.65
CA ALA A 176 -21.52 -1.35 20.28
C ALA A 176 -21.95 -1.36 18.80
N LEU A 177 -21.06 -1.84 17.91
CA LEU A 177 -21.39 -2.00 16.50
C LEU A 177 -22.45 -3.07 16.27
N THR A 178 -22.36 -4.22 16.95
CA THR A 178 -23.38 -5.28 16.88
C THR A 178 -24.75 -4.77 17.34
N GLU A 179 -24.80 -4.00 18.43
CA GLU A 179 -26.03 -3.39 18.93
C GLU A 179 -26.62 -2.39 17.93
N LYS A 180 -25.78 -1.54 17.32
CA LYS A 180 -26.21 -0.61 16.28
C LYS A 180 -26.79 -1.33 15.07
N VAL A 181 -26.10 -2.35 14.54
CA VAL A 181 -26.58 -3.15 13.40
C VAL A 181 -27.91 -3.84 13.71
N GLN A 182 -28.08 -4.33 14.94
CA GLN A 182 -29.33 -4.95 15.36
C GLN A 182 -30.48 -3.93 15.44
N ASN A 183 -30.21 -2.72 15.93
CA ASN A 183 -31.19 -1.64 15.99
C ASN A 183 -31.59 -1.18 14.57
N ASP A 184 -30.61 -0.96 13.69
CA ASP A 184 -30.85 -0.59 12.28
C ASP A 184 -31.66 -1.69 11.55
N LYS A 185 -31.41 -2.97 11.86
CA LYS A 185 -32.19 -4.11 11.34
C LYS A 185 -33.65 -4.07 11.81
N ILE A 186 -33.89 -3.76 13.08
CA ILE A 186 -35.26 -3.63 13.63
C ILE A 186 -35.98 -2.44 12.98
N GLU A 187 -35.31 -1.29 12.86
CA GLU A 187 -35.86 -0.08 12.24
C GLU A 187 -36.23 -0.32 10.77
N THR A 188 -35.32 -0.91 9.99
CA THR A 188 -35.58 -1.25 8.58
C THR A 188 -36.73 -2.24 8.44
N THR A 189 -36.80 -3.26 9.30
CA THR A 189 -37.91 -4.23 9.29
C THR A 189 -39.25 -3.54 9.58
N ASN A 190 -39.30 -2.62 10.54
CA ASN A 190 -40.50 -1.85 10.85
C ASN A 190 -40.91 -0.95 9.68
N ASN A 191 -39.95 -0.27 9.04
CA ASN A 191 -40.21 0.57 7.87
C ASN A 191 -40.75 -0.24 6.68
N PHE A 192 -40.22 -1.45 6.45
CA PHE A 192 -40.74 -2.36 5.43
C PHE A 192 -42.18 -2.80 5.72
N GLU A 193 -42.51 -3.09 6.98
CA GLU A 193 -43.87 -3.48 7.36
C GLU A 193 -44.87 -2.32 7.20
N ILE A 194 -44.47 -1.09 7.55
CA ILE A 194 -45.28 0.12 7.28
C ILE A 194 -45.53 0.28 5.78
N LEU A 195 -44.47 0.21 4.95
CA LEU A 195 -44.60 0.33 3.51
C LEU A 195 -45.49 -0.76 2.92
N ARG A 196 -45.37 -1.99 3.41
CA ARG A 196 -46.22 -3.12 3.01
C ARG A 196 -47.69 -2.85 3.31
N GLN A 197 -48.01 -2.26 4.46
CA GLN A 197 -49.36 -1.88 4.84
C GLN A 197 -49.90 -0.75 3.92
N GLU A 198 -49.09 0.27 3.63
CA GLU A 198 -49.46 1.36 2.71
C GLU A 198 -49.73 0.86 1.28
N VAL A 199 -48.89 -0.05 0.76
CA VAL A 199 -49.09 -0.68 -0.55
C VAL A 199 -50.38 -1.49 -0.57
N THR A 200 -50.66 -2.25 0.49
CA THR A 200 -51.89 -3.04 0.61
C THR A 200 -53.13 -2.15 0.66
N ALA A 201 -53.08 -1.04 1.42
CA ALA A 201 -54.16 -0.07 1.48
C ALA A 201 -54.40 0.62 0.12
N SER A 202 -53.33 1.03 -0.56
CA SER A 202 -53.39 1.63 -1.89
C SER A 202 -53.97 0.67 -2.93
N HIS A 203 -53.59 -0.61 -2.87
CA HIS A 203 -54.13 -1.65 -3.74
C HIS A 203 -55.64 -1.84 -3.52
N ALA A 204 -56.09 -1.91 -2.26
CA ALA A 204 -57.51 -1.99 -1.92
C ALA A 204 -58.32 -0.77 -2.42
N GLN A 205 -57.74 0.43 -2.31
CA GLN A 205 -58.35 1.65 -2.83
C GLN A 205 -58.47 1.64 -4.36
N LEU A 206 -57.43 1.20 -5.07
CA LEU A 206 -57.45 1.07 -6.53
C LEU A 206 -58.48 0.03 -6.99
N ALA A 207 -58.58 -1.11 -6.30
CA ALA A 207 -59.59 -2.12 -6.58
C ALA A 207 -61.01 -1.52 -6.47
N LYS A 208 -61.31 -0.81 -5.37
CA LYS A 208 -62.59 -0.13 -5.18
C LYS A 208 -62.86 0.95 -6.24
N GLN A 209 -61.84 1.71 -6.64
CA GLN A 209 -61.99 2.69 -7.74
C GLN A 209 -62.29 2.01 -9.07
N SER A 210 -61.66 0.87 -9.36
CA SER A 210 -61.89 0.11 -10.59
C SER A 210 -63.31 -0.44 -10.66
N GLU A 211 -63.85 -0.93 -9.55
CA GLU A 211 -65.24 -1.40 -9.44
C GLU A 211 -66.24 -0.26 -9.69
N ASN A 212 -66.06 0.89 -9.02
CA ASN A 212 -66.88 2.08 -9.26
C ASN A 212 -66.80 2.57 -10.73
N ARG A 213 -65.64 2.46 -11.38
CA ARG A 213 -65.49 2.82 -12.81
C ARG A 213 -66.24 1.84 -13.70
N CYS A 214 -66.19 0.54 -13.41
CA CYS A 214 -66.93 -0.49 -14.13
C CYS A 214 -68.44 -0.24 -14.03
N GLU A 215 -68.97 0.06 -12.84
CA GLU A 215 -70.38 0.41 -12.67
C GLU A 215 -70.80 1.64 -13.50
N ARG A 216 -69.96 2.69 -13.54
CA ARG A 216 -70.21 3.88 -14.35
C ARG A 216 -70.19 3.57 -15.85
N VAL A 217 -69.29 2.70 -16.31
CA VAL A 217 -69.24 2.25 -17.70
C VAL A 217 -70.52 1.47 -18.04
N ASN A 218 -70.93 0.51 -17.21
CA ASN A 218 -72.16 -0.25 -17.40
C ASN A 218 -73.42 0.67 -17.44
N GLN A 219 -73.48 1.70 -16.60
CA GLN A 219 -74.54 2.70 -16.65
C GLN A 219 -74.51 3.53 -17.95
N CYS A 220 -73.32 3.88 -18.44
CA CYS A 220 -73.15 4.60 -19.70
C CYS A 220 -73.62 3.74 -20.88
N GLU A 221 -73.20 2.48 -20.94
CA GLU A 221 -73.61 1.51 -21.96
C GLU A 221 -75.15 1.36 -21.99
N LYS A 222 -75.79 1.27 -20.82
CA LYS A 222 -77.26 1.24 -20.74
C LYS A 222 -77.90 2.50 -21.34
N ARG A 223 -77.38 3.69 -21.01
CA ARG A 223 -77.89 4.95 -21.56
C ARG A 223 -77.67 5.07 -23.06
N VAL A 224 -76.54 4.58 -23.57
CA VAL A 224 -76.26 4.53 -25.01
C VAL A 224 -77.29 3.64 -25.70
N ALA A 225 -77.59 2.46 -25.17
CA ALA A 225 -78.63 1.58 -25.72
C ALA A 225 -80.03 2.24 -25.72
N GLU A 226 -80.39 2.96 -24.66
CA GLU A 226 -81.65 3.73 -24.60
C GLU A 226 -81.71 4.84 -25.67
N ILE A 227 -80.61 5.55 -25.89
CA ILE A 227 -80.51 6.60 -26.93
C ILE A 227 -80.60 5.98 -28.33
N GLU A 228 -79.92 4.87 -28.59
CA GLU A 228 -79.99 4.14 -29.86
C GLU A 228 -81.43 3.70 -30.16
N GLN A 229 -82.14 3.18 -29.16
CA GLN A 229 -83.55 2.83 -29.29
C GLN A 229 -84.42 4.05 -29.62
N ALA A 230 -84.24 5.17 -28.90
CA ALA A 230 -84.98 6.41 -29.15
C ALA A 230 -84.70 7.01 -30.53
N SER A 231 -83.44 7.00 -30.96
CA SER A 231 -83.02 7.41 -32.31
C SER A 231 -83.71 6.56 -33.39
N GLY A 232 -83.77 5.24 -33.18
CA GLY A 232 -84.52 4.33 -34.05
C GLY A 232 -86.02 4.67 -34.15
N HIS A 233 -86.66 5.10 -33.05
CA HIS A 233 -88.05 5.56 -33.06
C HIS A 233 -88.23 6.88 -33.82
N ILE A 234 -87.33 7.85 -33.60
CA ILE A 234 -87.35 9.14 -34.30
C ILE A 234 -87.17 8.94 -35.80
N SER A 235 -86.20 8.10 -36.22
CA SER A 235 -85.98 7.78 -37.63
C SER A 235 -87.25 7.22 -38.28
N LYS A 236 -87.95 6.30 -37.63
CA LYS A 236 -89.23 5.76 -38.13
C LYS A 236 -90.31 6.82 -38.25
N GLN A 237 -90.41 7.74 -37.29
CA GLN A 237 -91.37 8.86 -37.38
C GLN A 237 -91.01 9.82 -38.52
N TYR A 238 -89.72 10.12 -38.69
CA TYR A 238 -89.23 10.94 -39.79
C TYR A 238 -89.60 10.33 -41.15
N ASP A 239 -89.43 9.01 -41.33
CA ASP A 239 -89.83 8.33 -42.57
C ASP A 239 -91.34 8.47 -42.86
N VAL A 240 -92.18 8.44 -41.83
CA VAL A 240 -93.64 8.65 -41.97
C VAL A 240 -93.94 10.08 -42.38
N VAL A 241 -93.35 11.07 -41.71
CA VAL A 241 -93.55 12.50 -42.04
C VAL A 241 -93.00 12.82 -43.42
N SER A 242 -91.85 12.27 -43.80
CA SER A 242 -91.28 12.43 -45.14
C SER A 242 -92.23 11.90 -46.22
N LYS A 243 -92.81 10.71 -46.02
CA LYS A 243 -93.83 10.16 -46.94
C LYS A 243 -95.07 11.06 -47.04
N GLN A 244 -95.57 11.55 -45.91
CA GLN A 244 -96.71 12.48 -45.90
C GLN A 244 -96.39 13.80 -46.62
N TYR A 245 -95.18 14.32 -46.45
CA TYR A 245 -94.70 15.51 -47.13
C TYR A 245 -94.60 15.30 -48.65
N ASP A 246 -94.03 14.17 -49.08
CA ASP A 246 -93.96 13.82 -50.50
C ASP A 246 -95.36 13.71 -51.11
N GLU A 247 -96.31 13.12 -50.39
CA GLU A 247 -97.70 13.02 -50.84
C GLU A 247 -98.39 14.39 -50.96
N LEU A 248 -98.24 15.26 -49.96
CA LEU A 248 -98.71 16.65 -50.00
C LEU A 248 -98.09 17.43 -51.15
N ARG A 249 -96.79 17.29 -51.36
CA ARG A 249 -96.08 17.90 -52.48
C ARG A 249 -96.66 17.48 -53.82
N THR A 250 -96.96 16.19 -53.96
CA THR A 250 -97.60 15.63 -55.16
C THR A 250 -99.00 16.23 -55.37
N GLN A 251 -99.80 16.40 -54.32
CA GLN A 251 -101.10 17.07 -54.39
C GLN A 251 -101.01 18.54 -54.79
N VAL A 252 -100.03 19.28 -54.24
CA VAL A 252 -99.79 20.68 -54.62
C VAL A 252 -99.41 20.79 -56.09
N ASP A 253 -98.57 19.90 -56.60
CA ASP A 253 -98.18 19.89 -58.02
C ASP A 253 -99.38 19.55 -58.93
N LEU A 254 -100.27 18.65 -58.50
CA LEU A 254 -101.56 18.39 -59.15
C LEU A 254 -102.45 19.64 -59.18
N MET A 255 -102.63 20.33 -58.05
CA MET A 255 -103.41 21.58 -57.99
C MET A 255 -102.81 22.71 -58.83
N LYS A 256 -101.48 22.85 -58.87
CA LYS A 256 -100.80 23.82 -59.75
C LYS A 256 -101.06 23.50 -61.22
N ASN A 257 -101.04 22.23 -61.61
CA ASN A 257 -101.37 21.81 -62.97
C ASN A 257 -102.85 22.05 -63.29
N GLN A 258 -103.75 21.87 -62.31
CA GLN A 258 -105.19 22.16 -62.44
C GLN A 258 -105.45 23.67 -62.61
N LYS A 259 -104.78 24.52 -61.82
CA LYS A 259 -104.80 25.99 -62.00
C LYS A 259 -104.20 26.44 -63.33
N ARG A 260 -103.20 25.72 -63.88
CA ARG A 260 -102.65 25.98 -65.22
C ARG A 260 -103.63 25.61 -66.35
N VAL A 261 -104.58 24.73 -66.09
CA VAL A 261 -105.69 24.38 -67.00
C VAL A 261 -106.84 25.39 -66.88
N GLU A 262 -107.14 25.91 -65.69
CA GLU A 262 -108.14 26.96 -65.47
C GLU A 262 -107.66 28.36 -65.94
N SER A 263 -106.36 28.64 -65.88
CA SER A 263 -105.78 29.90 -66.34
C SER A 263 -105.53 29.99 -67.85
N LYS A 264 -105.89 28.96 -68.64
CA LYS A 264 -105.78 28.97 -70.12
C LYS A 264 -107.05 29.43 -70.85
N ASN A 265 -108.12 29.76 -70.11
CA ASN A 265 -109.42 30.15 -70.69
C ASN A 265 -109.81 31.63 -70.50
N ASN A 266 -108.88 32.53 -70.16
CA ASN A 266 -109.19 33.96 -70.19
C ASN A 266 -107.96 34.83 -70.44
N CYS A 267 -108.15 35.76 -71.39
CA CYS A 267 -107.38 36.97 -71.67
C CYS A 267 -106.16 36.84 -72.59
N GLU A 268 -106.45 37.03 -73.88
CA GLU A 268 -105.57 37.72 -74.83
C GLU A 268 -105.38 39.20 -74.43
N GLU A 269 -104.31 39.80 -74.95
CA GLU A 269 -104.15 41.24 -75.21
C GLU A 269 -103.71 42.16 -74.04
N VAL A 270 -102.43 42.60 -74.06
CA VAL A 270 -102.02 44.00 -74.32
C VAL A 270 -100.49 44.09 -74.40
N GLN A 271 -100.08 44.85 -75.40
CA GLN A 271 -98.75 45.16 -75.88
C GLN A 271 -98.10 46.33 -75.10
N CYS A 272 -96.77 46.36 -75.12
CA CYS A 272 -95.88 47.54 -75.28
C CYS A 272 -95.30 48.34 -74.08
N MET A 273 -93.96 48.44 -74.15
CA MET A 273 -93.02 49.51 -73.74
C MET A 273 -92.69 49.61 -72.23
N GLY A 274 -91.46 49.76 -71.76
CA GLY A 274 -90.15 50.01 -72.37
C GLY A 274 -89.25 50.76 -71.37
N ILE A 275 -87.92 50.57 -71.51
CA ILE A 275 -86.81 51.45 -71.07
C ILE A 275 -86.16 51.21 -69.68
N ASN A 276 -85.08 50.41 -69.75
CA ASN A 276 -83.67 50.68 -69.40
C ASN A 276 -83.20 51.22 -68.03
N ASN A 277 -82.05 50.62 -67.67
CA ASN A 277 -80.87 51.18 -66.98
C ASN A 277 -80.99 51.32 -65.44
N ARG A 278 -79.99 50.97 -64.62
CA ARG A 278 -78.57 50.61 -64.85
C ARG A 278 -77.99 50.14 -63.50
N GLN A 279 -77.00 49.23 -63.54
CA GLN A 279 -75.73 49.22 -62.76
C GLN A 279 -75.79 49.11 -61.20
N SER A 280 -74.96 48.36 -60.47
CA SER A 280 -73.70 47.62 -60.73
C SER A 280 -73.49 46.60 -59.57
N ASP A 281 -72.85 45.44 -59.81
CA ASP A 281 -71.51 45.02 -59.30
C ASP A 281 -71.64 43.95 -58.20
N SER A 282 -70.84 42.88 -58.08
CA SER A 282 -69.69 42.31 -58.80
C SER A 282 -69.48 40.86 -58.28
N ARG A 283 -69.25 39.83 -59.11
CA ARG A 283 -67.94 39.21 -59.45
C ARG A 283 -67.21 38.58 -58.23
N ILE A 284 -66.97 37.26 -58.16
CA ILE A 284 -65.83 36.47 -58.72
C ILE A 284 -66.27 34.98 -58.72
N GLU A 285 -66.47 34.27 -59.84
CA GLU A 285 -65.53 33.46 -60.66
C GLU A 285 -64.78 32.28 -59.98
N LYS A 286 -65.05 31.07 -60.53
CA LYS A 286 -64.13 30.01 -60.99
C LYS A 286 -62.94 29.59 -60.10
N THR A 287 -62.82 28.29 -59.80
CA THR A 287 -62.03 27.32 -60.59
C THR A 287 -62.06 25.91 -59.97
N LEU A 288 -62.13 24.92 -60.85
CA LEU A 288 -61.67 23.54 -60.65
C LEU A 288 -60.18 23.49 -60.32
N SER A 289 -59.76 22.60 -59.40
CA SER A 289 -58.47 21.86 -59.41
C SER A 289 -58.52 20.85 -58.25
N SER A 290 -58.60 19.54 -58.52
CA SER A 290 -57.44 18.61 -58.59
C SER A 290 -56.50 18.67 -57.40
N SER A 291 -56.48 17.57 -56.62
CA SER A 291 -55.35 16.90 -55.93
C SER A 291 -55.96 15.92 -54.90
N ASP A 292 -56.01 14.61 -55.15
CA ASP A 292 -54.89 13.67 -55.00
C ASP A 292 -53.94 14.07 -53.86
N ILE A 293 -54.14 13.50 -52.68
CA ILE A 293 -53.06 13.31 -51.71
C ILE A 293 -52.95 11.83 -51.39
N MET A 294 -51.91 11.30 -52.00
CA MET A 294 -51.26 10.02 -51.81
C MET A 294 -51.10 9.59 -50.36
N ILE A 295 -51.35 8.30 -50.17
CA ILE A 295 -50.59 7.39 -49.32
C ILE A 295 -49.09 7.72 -49.39
N THR A 296 -48.47 8.09 -48.27
CA THR A 296 -47.07 7.73 -48.00
C THR A 296 -46.91 7.33 -46.53
N HIS A 297 -46.48 6.08 -46.35
CA HIS A 297 -45.84 5.53 -45.16
C HIS A 297 -44.58 6.33 -44.81
N VAL A 298 -44.27 6.49 -43.50
CA VAL A 298 -43.01 6.11 -42.81
C VAL A 298 -43.14 6.48 -41.31
N ASN A 299 -42.94 5.47 -40.43
CA ASN A 299 -42.31 5.40 -39.09
C ASN A 299 -42.08 6.73 -38.32
N GLU A 300 -42.29 6.91 -37.01
CA GLU A 300 -42.01 6.08 -35.81
C GLU A 300 -42.57 6.85 -34.54
N PRO A 301 -42.49 6.32 -33.30
CA PRO A 301 -43.35 6.70 -32.18
C PRO A 301 -42.83 7.90 -31.37
N ILE A 302 -43.76 8.75 -30.93
CA ILE A 302 -43.50 9.74 -29.88
C ILE A 302 -43.84 9.09 -28.53
N SER A 303 -42.78 8.72 -27.81
CA SER A 303 -42.80 8.51 -26.37
C SER A 303 -43.02 9.85 -25.67
N ASN A 304 -44.03 9.89 -24.79
CA ASN A 304 -44.23 10.97 -23.85
C ASN A 304 -43.08 10.98 -22.84
N GLU A 305 -42.15 11.93 -22.96
CA GLU A 305 -41.32 12.36 -21.85
C GLU A 305 -41.85 13.68 -21.28
N VAL A 306 -42.23 13.59 -20.02
CA VAL A 306 -42.66 14.68 -19.15
C VAL A 306 -41.43 15.54 -18.84
N SER A 307 -41.43 16.77 -19.33
CA SER A 307 -40.46 17.80 -18.95
C SER A 307 -41.00 18.58 -17.74
N CYS A 308 -40.43 18.33 -16.56
CA CYS A 308 -40.63 19.13 -15.37
C CYS A 308 -39.44 20.10 -15.23
N ASN A 309 -39.64 21.37 -15.56
CA ASN A 309 -38.77 22.45 -15.10
C ASN A 309 -39.23 22.89 -13.70
N GLY A 310 -38.41 22.60 -12.68
CA GLY A 310 -38.52 23.13 -11.33
C GLY A 310 -37.14 23.54 -10.84
N SER A 311 -36.98 24.82 -10.55
CA SER A 311 -35.72 25.45 -10.14
C SER A 311 -35.48 25.35 -8.62
N ASN A 312 -34.20 25.16 -8.25
CA ASN A 312 -33.50 25.43 -6.97
C ASN A 312 -33.70 24.47 -5.75
N PRO A 313 -32.74 24.43 -4.81
CA PRO A 313 -31.27 24.49 -4.94
C PRO A 313 -30.52 23.44 -4.06
N HIS A 314 -29.21 23.31 -4.29
CA HIS A 314 -28.16 22.87 -3.33
C HIS A 314 -28.42 21.66 -2.41
N ASN A 315 -27.81 20.53 -2.75
CA ASN A 315 -26.96 19.74 -1.84
C ASN A 315 -26.23 18.63 -2.61
N ASP A 316 -25.11 18.99 -3.24
CA ASP A 316 -24.13 18.02 -3.72
C ASP A 316 -23.16 17.70 -2.57
N VAL A 317 -23.41 16.60 -1.88
CA VAL A 317 -22.37 15.84 -1.18
C VAL A 317 -22.21 14.54 -1.95
N ASN A 318 -21.53 14.61 -3.09
CA ASN A 318 -21.07 13.43 -3.81
C ASN A 318 -19.59 13.21 -3.50
N ASN A 319 -19.34 12.42 -2.45
CA ASN A 319 -18.06 11.77 -2.20
C ASN A 319 -17.83 10.71 -3.29
N GLN A 320 -17.38 11.14 -4.46
CA GLN A 320 -16.58 10.27 -5.32
C GLN A 320 -15.12 10.46 -4.92
N GLU A 321 -14.59 9.50 -4.17
CA GLU A 321 -13.15 9.28 -4.06
C GLU A 321 -12.56 9.24 -5.48
N LYS A 322 -11.85 10.31 -5.85
CA LYS A 322 -10.98 10.33 -7.02
C LYS A 322 -9.84 9.34 -6.79
N VAL A 323 -10.11 8.09 -7.10
CA VAL A 323 -9.09 7.07 -7.29
C VAL A 323 -8.30 7.46 -8.54
N TRP A 324 -7.04 7.87 -8.34
CA TRP A 324 -5.92 7.93 -9.30
C TRP A 324 -6.29 7.91 -10.80
N SER A 325 -7.06 8.89 -11.28
CA SER A 325 -7.30 9.09 -12.72
C SER A 325 -6.30 10.09 -13.29
N GLY A 326 -5.00 9.85 -13.06
CA GLY A 326 -3.94 10.48 -13.82
C GLY A 326 -3.71 9.65 -15.07
N ASN A 327 -4.28 10.07 -16.19
CA ASN A 327 -4.09 9.40 -17.49
C ASN A 327 -2.59 9.48 -17.85
N PRO A 328 -1.84 8.36 -17.92
CA PRO A 328 -0.39 8.40 -18.15
C PRO A 328 -0.01 8.88 -19.57
N GLY A 329 -0.98 8.99 -20.47
CA GLY A 329 -0.76 9.24 -21.90
C GLY A 329 -0.40 10.68 -22.27
N GLU A 330 -0.71 11.69 -21.44
CA GLU A 330 -0.53 13.09 -21.83
C GLU A 330 0.90 13.61 -21.60
N PHE A 331 1.65 13.04 -20.66
CA PHE A 331 3.07 13.39 -20.48
C PHE A 331 3.98 12.77 -21.56
N VAL A 332 3.56 11.65 -22.16
CA VAL A 332 4.38 10.88 -23.12
C VAL A 332 4.26 11.39 -24.57
N ARG A 333 3.21 12.14 -24.89
CA ARG A 333 2.90 12.50 -26.29
C ARG A 333 3.84 13.53 -26.92
N GLY A 334 4.64 14.24 -26.11
CA GLY A 334 5.58 15.25 -26.59
C GLY A 334 6.95 14.72 -27.06
N ILE A 335 7.29 13.44 -26.82
CA ILE A 335 8.66 12.93 -26.96
C ILE A 335 8.83 11.96 -28.16
N LEU A 336 7.74 11.53 -28.81
CA LEU A 336 7.74 10.46 -29.82
C LEU A 336 8.09 10.91 -31.26
N SER A 337 9.07 11.79 -31.42
CA SER A 337 9.67 12.08 -32.75
C SER A 337 11.02 11.39 -32.98
N HIS A 338 11.45 10.53 -32.05
CA HIS A 338 12.65 9.68 -32.19
C HIS A 338 12.22 8.20 -32.10
N PRO A 339 12.82 7.29 -32.89
CA PRO A 339 12.55 5.87 -32.76
C PRO A 339 12.97 5.43 -31.36
N VAL A 340 11.98 5.20 -30.48
CA VAL A 340 12.22 4.72 -29.12
C VAL A 340 12.77 3.30 -29.25
N ASP A 341 14.05 3.14 -28.93
CA ASP A 341 14.64 1.82 -28.79
C ASP A 341 13.99 1.15 -27.58
N LEU A 342 12.96 0.34 -27.85
CA LEU A 342 12.22 -0.40 -26.86
C LEU A 342 13.10 -1.54 -26.39
N THR A 343 13.85 -1.29 -25.31
CA THR A 343 14.68 -2.27 -24.62
C THR A 343 13.83 -3.22 -23.79
N LEU A 344 14.22 -4.49 -23.72
CA LEU A 344 13.59 -5.47 -22.83
C LEU A 344 13.72 -5.01 -21.36
N PRO A 345 12.62 -4.87 -20.60
CA PRO A 345 12.71 -4.55 -19.18
C PRO A 345 13.40 -5.68 -18.41
N ILE A 346 14.21 -5.32 -17.43
CA ILE A 346 15.02 -6.25 -16.64
C ILE A 346 14.65 -6.16 -15.15
N PHE A 347 14.38 -7.31 -14.52
CA PHE A 347 14.11 -7.44 -13.10
C PHE A 347 15.22 -8.20 -12.38
N GLU A 348 15.86 -7.54 -11.42
CA GLU A 348 16.95 -8.05 -10.58
C GLU A 348 16.58 -8.16 -9.10
N ASN A 349 15.32 -7.83 -8.74
CA ASN A 349 14.85 -7.73 -7.37
C ASN A 349 15.67 -6.73 -6.52
N LYS A 350 16.06 -5.60 -7.13
CA LYS A 350 16.70 -4.49 -6.40
C LYS A 350 15.67 -3.72 -5.55
N PRO A 351 16.10 -3.02 -4.47
CA PRO A 351 15.18 -2.33 -3.54
C PRO A 351 14.33 -1.19 -4.15
N ASP A 352 14.75 -0.67 -5.29
CA ASP A 352 14.12 0.36 -6.11
C ASP A 352 13.18 -0.23 -7.18
N GLN A 353 13.31 -1.51 -7.50
CA GLN A 353 12.45 -2.19 -8.47
C GLN A 353 11.15 -2.68 -7.83
N ASN A 354 10.04 -2.41 -8.51
CA ASN A 354 8.74 -2.96 -8.13
C ASN A 354 8.36 -4.09 -9.10
N ALA A 355 8.01 -5.25 -8.54
CA ALA A 355 7.68 -6.44 -9.32
C ALA A 355 6.42 -6.27 -10.19
N GLN A 356 5.37 -5.61 -9.67
CA GLN A 356 4.18 -5.29 -10.44
C GLN A 356 4.48 -4.29 -11.57
N ALA A 357 5.30 -3.27 -11.29
CA ALA A 357 5.75 -2.33 -12.31
C ALA A 357 6.50 -3.02 -13.45
N HIS A 358 7.42 -3.93 -13.12
CA HIS A 358 8.15 -4.74 -14.11
C HIS A 358 7.21 -5.54 -15.00
N LEU A 359 6.22 -6.22 -14.43
CA LEU A 359 5.25 -7.00 -15.20
C LEU A 359 4.41 -6.13 -16.13
N ASN A 360 4.05 -4.92 -15.71
CA ASN A 360 3.34 -3.98 -16.58
C ASN A 360 4.23 -3.58 -17.77
N SER A 361 5.49 -3.17 -17.51
CA SER A 361 6.45 -2.83 -18.57
C SER A 361 6.75 -4.00 -19.50
N LEU A 362 6.83 -5.23 -18.97
CA LEU A 362 7.04 -6.44 -19.76
C LEU A 362 5.82 -6.77 -20.62
N GLY A 363 4.60 -6.59 -20.08
CA GLY A 363 3.35 -6.74 -20.82
C GLY A 363 3.26 -5.74 -21.98
N GLU A 364 3.59 -4.47 -21.73
CA GLU A 364 3.66 -3.43 -22.76
C GLU A 364 4.70 -3.79 -23.83
N TYR A 365 5.89 -4.25 -23.44
CA TYR A 365 6.93 -4.69 -24.36
C TYR A 365 6.45 -5.84 -25.26
N ILE A 366 5.82 -6.88 -24.67
CA ILE A 366 5.25 -8.03 -25.39
C ILE A 366 4.20 -7.56 -26.40
N GLN A 367 3.34 -6.62 -26.00
CA GLN A 367 2.27 -6.08 -26.84
C GLN A 367 2.83 -5.26 -28.01
N ILE A 368 3.75 -4.34 -27.75
CA ILE A 368 4.32 -3.45 -28.77
C ILE A 368 5.16 -4.24 -29.78
N LYS A 369 5.98 -5.19 -29.30
CA LYS A 369 6.79 -6.06 -30.16
C LYS A 369 5.97 -7.20 -30.80
N LYS A 370 4.68 -7.31 -30.49
CA LYS A 370 3.75 -8.34 -30.98
C LYS A 370 4.29 -9.76 -30.80
N ILE A 371 4.82 -10.05 -29.61
CA ILE A 371 5.45 -11.34 -29.32
C ILE A 371 4.38 -12.43 -29.26
N PRO A 372 4.47 -13.48 -30.10
CA PRO A 372 3.46 -14.51 -30.16
C PRO A 372 3.41 -15.32 -28.85
N PRO A 373 2.22 -15.82 -28.42
CA PRO A 373 2.06 -16.48 -27.12
C PRO A 373 3.08 -17.58 -26.79
N PRO A 374 3.50 -18.45 -27.74
CA PRO A 374 4.52 -19.47 -27.45
C PRO A 374 5.89 -18.92 -27.03
N LEU A 375 6.23 -17.68 -27.40
CA LEU A 375 7.52 -17.05 -27.10
C LEU A 375 7.49 -16.14 -25.87
N GLN A 376 6.30 -15.81 -25.34
CA GLN A 376 6.17 -14.87 -24.23
C GLN A 376 6.89 -15.34 -22.96
N LEU A 377 6.85 -16.64 -22.67
CA LEU A 377 7.58 -17.21 -21.53
C LEU A 377 9.09 -17.12 -21.70
N ALA A 378 9.62 -17.39 -22.89
CA ALA A 378 11.05 -17.28 -23.16
C ALA A 378 11.52 -15.83 -22.96
N VAL A 379 10.73 -14.86 -23.43
CA VAL A 379 10.98 -13.43 -23.23
C VAL A 379 10.87 -13.05 -21.75
N ALA A 380 9.88 -13.56 -21.03
CA ALA A 380 9.75 -13.36 -19.60
C ALA A 380 10.98 -13.87 -18.83
N ARG A 381 11.52 -15.03 -19.19
CA ARG A 381 12.76 -15.57 -18.59
C ARG A 381 13.95 -14.66 -18.84
N GLN A 382 14.09 -14.14 -20.06
CA GLN A 382 15.16 -13.21 -20.43
C GLN A 382 15.07 -11.87 -19.70
N SER A 383 13.85 -11.46 -19.32
CA SER A 383 13.60 -10.27 -18.52
C SER A 383 14.06 -10.39 -17.07
N LEU A 384 14.43 -11.60 -16.61
CA LEU A 384 14.92 -11.83 -15.25
C LEU A 384 16.45 -11.80 -15.22
N LYS A 385 17.01 -11.23 -14.16
CA LYS A 385 18.46 -11.19 -13.90
C LYS A 385 18.71 -11.28 -12.40
N GLY A 386 19.96 -11.50 -12.01
CA GLY A 386 20.36 -11.65 -10.61
C GLY A 386 20.16 -13.07 -10.07
N ILE A 387 21.02 -13.45 -9.14
CA ILE A 387 21.13 -14.82 -8.62
C ILE A 387 19.80 -15.26 -7.97
N SER A 388 19.27 -14.46 -7.05
CA SER A 388 18.04 -14.82 -6.31
C SER A 388 16.83 -15.01 -7.22
N VAL A 389 16.69 -14.19 -8.27
CA VAL A 389 15.54 -14.27 -9.19
C VAL A 389 15.70 -15.46 -10.12
N MET A 390 16.90 -15.68 -10.65
CA MET A 390 17.17 -16.83 -11.52
C MET A 390 17.05 -18.16 -10.79
N THR A 391 17.57 -18.28 -9.57
CA THR A 391 17.40 -19.50 -8.75
C THR A 391 15.93 -19.82 -8.49
N TRP A 392 15.10 -18.81 -8.21
CA TRP A 392 13.65 -19.01 -8.10
C TRP A 392 13.04 -19.45 -9.42
N ALA A 393 13.41 -18.80 -10.53
CA ALA A 393 12.89 -19.14 -11.84
C ALA A 393 13.23 -20.58 -12.20
N ASP A 394 14.48 -21.01 -12.01
CA ASP A 394 14.94 -22.38 -12.27
C ASP A 394 14.18 -23.43 -11.46
N ALA A 395 13.91 -23.16 -10.19
CA ALA A 395 13.17 -24.08 -9.32
C ALA A 395 11.68 -24.23 -9.70
N ASN A 396 11.09 -23.24 -10.38
CA ASN A 396 9.64 -23.17 -10.63
C ASN A 396 9.27 -23.27 -12.13
N TRP A 397 10.24 -23.20 -13.04
CA TRP A 397 9.98 -23.02 -14.47
C TRP A 397 9.13 -24.14 -15.08
N ASP A 398 9.40 -25.39 -14.69
CA ASP A 398 8.73 -26.58 -15.24
C ASP A 398 7.21 -26.60 -14.94
N GLN A 399 6.79 -25.90 -13.88
CA GLN A 399 5.38 -25.80 -13.50
C GLN A 399 4.66 -24.66 -14.24
N ILE A 400 5.41 -23.73 -14.84
CA ILE A 400 4.90 -22.51 -15.46
C ILE A 400 4.71 -22.74 -16.97
N LYS A 401 3.46 -23.01 -17.38
CA LYS A 401 3.12 -23.34 -18.78
C LYS A 401 2.66 -22.16 -19.62
N THR A 402 2.23 -21.07 -19.00
CA THR A 402 1.69 -19.89 -19.70
C THR A 402 2.24 -18.60 -19.09
N PHE A 403 2.25 -17.52 -19.88
CA PHE A 403 2.67 -16.20 -19.39
C PHE A 403 1.81 -15.71 -18.21
N GLU A 404 0.50 -16.01 -18.20
CA GLU A 404 -0.37 -15.72 -17.06
C GLU A 404 -0.04 -16.58 -15.82
N GLY A 405 0.39 -17.83 -16.02
CA GLY A 405 0.93 -18.66 -14.93
C GLY A 405 2.20 -18.05 -14.35
N PHE A 406 3.10 -17.57 -15.21
CA PHE A 406 4.32 -16.86 -14.81
C PHE A 406 3.98 -15.61 -14.00
N ARG A 407 3.08 -14.76 -14.50
CA ARG A 407 2.66 -13.51 -13.85
C ARG A 407 2.16 -13.76 -12.43
N ARG A 408 1.30 -14.77 -12.24
CA ARG A 408 0.79 -15.15 -10.90
C ARG A 408 1.90 -15.65 -9.98
N ALA A 409 2.71 -16.61 -10.41
CA ALA A 409 3.80 -17.17 -9.59
C ALA A 409 4.85 -16.10 -9.24
N PHE A 410 5.15 -15.20 -10.18
CA PHE A 410 6.10 -14.11 -9.98
C PHE A 410 5.59 -13.09 -8.96
N LEU A 411 4.31 -12.68 -9.05
CA LEU A 411 3.71 -11.77 -8.07
C LEU A 411 3.59 -12.42 -6.70
N ASP A 412 3.23 -13.69 -6.61
CA ASP A 412 3.18 -14.40 -5.34
C ASP A 412 4.55 -14.40 -4.65
N LYS A 413 5.64 -14.60 -5.42
CA LYS A 413 6.99 -14.58 -4.86
C LYS A 413 7.48 -13.18 -4.48
N PHE A 414 7.37 -12.22 -5.40
CA PHE A 414 8.06 -10.92 -5.31
C PHE A 414 7.14 -9.74 -4.96
N TRP A 415 5.83 -9.95 -4.95
CA TRP A 415 4.81 -8.95 -4.62
C TRP A 415 3.62 -9.51 -3.82
N SER A 416 3.87 -10.51 -2.96
CA SER A 416 2.85 -11.07 -2.06
C SER A 416 2.21 -10.03 -1.16
N LEU A 417 1.08 -10.39 -0.55
CA LEU A 417 0.42 -9.59 0.49
C LEU A 417 1.39 -9.17 1.60
N SER A 418 2.29 -10.07 2.03
CA SER A 418 3.35 -9.75 3.00
C SER A 418 4.38 -8.75 2.45
N GLY A 419 4.71 -8.82 1.16
CA GLY A 419 5.53 -7.82 0.48
C GLY A 419 4.86 -6.44 0.47
N GLN A 420 3.58 -6.40 0.11
CA GLN A 420 2.78 -5.18 0.06
C GLN A 420 2.58 -4.56 1.45
N ALA A 421 2.33 -5.38 2.48
CA ALA A 421 2.22 -4.94 3.87
C ALA A 421 3.51 -4.28 4.37
N ARG A 422 4.68 -4.83 4.00
CA ARG A 422 5.99 -4.19 4.32
C ARG A 422 6.16 -2.85 3.62
N VAL A 423 5.69 -2.71 2.38
CA VAL A 423 5.73 -1.43 1.67
C VAL A 423 4.79 -0.41 2.31
N ARG A 424 3.56 -0.80 2.67
CA ARG A 424 2.64 0.05 3.46
C ARG A 424 3.29 0.50 4.76
N LEU A 425 3.89 -0.41 5.51
CA LEU A 425 4.56 -0.10 6.77
C LEU A 425 5.65 0.97 6.57
N ARG A 426 6.47 0.83 5.52
CA ARG A 426 7.49 1.82 5.16
C ARG A 426 6.91 3.18 4.80
N ILE A 427 5.75 3.23 4.13
CA ILE A 427 5.05 4.50 3.83
C ILE A 427 4.58 5.21 5.12
N TYR A 428 4.32 4.48 6.20
CA TYR A 428 3.88 5.06 7.47
C TYR A 428 5.02 5.38 8.45
N GLN A 429 6.12 4.63 8.38
CA GLN A 429 7.15 4.63 9.43
C GLN A 429 8.49 5.21 9.00
N ASP A 430 8.80 5.21 7.71
CA ASP A 430 10.09 5.72 7.25
C ASP A 430 10.21 7.23 7.52
N ARG A 431 11.43 7.72 7.43
CA ARG A 431 11.74 9.15 7.58
C ARG A 431 12.55 9.61 6.38
N TYR A 432 12.40 10.89 6.06
CA TYR A 432 13.32 11.56 5.15
C TYR A 432 14.72 11.58 5.80
N ASP A 433 15.74 11.19 5.04
CA ASP A 433 17.13 11.27 5.45
C ASP A 433 17.82 12.42 4.69
N PRO A 434 18.14 13.55 5.37
CA PRO A 434 18.82 14.69 4.75
C PRO A 434 20.24 14.35 4.29
N ARG A 435 20.85 13.28 4.82
CA ARG A 435 22.17 12.81 4.38
C ARG A 435 22.08 11.87 3.17
N GLY A 436 20.86 11.43 2.83
CA GLY A 436 20.61 10.66 1.65
C GLY A 436 20.78 11.50 0.38
N ALA A 437 21.01 10.83 -0.75
CA ALA A 437 21.14 11.50 -2.05
C ALA A 437 19.82 12.04 -2.63
N ALA A 438 18.69 11.89 -1.91
CA ALA A 438 17.37 12.26 -2.38
C ALA A 438 16.96 13.63 -1.81
N ASN A 439 16.55 14.55 -2.68
CA ASN A 439 15.87 15.76 -2.22
C ASN A 439 14.45 15.42 -1.74
N TYR A 440 13.71 16.40 -1.19
CA TYR A 440 12.37 16.15 -0.67
C TYR A 440 11.40 15.59 -1.72
N CYS A 441 11.50 16.06 -2.97
CA CYS A 441 10.66 15.62 -4.08
C CYS A 441 11.02 14.20 -4.54
N ASP A 442 12.30 13.85 -4.59
CA ASP A 442 12.76 12.48 -4.89
C ASP A 442 12.24 11.49 -3.85
N HIS A 443 12.25 11.88 -2.57
CA HIS A 443 11.67 11.07 -1.50
C HIS A 443 10.16 10.89 -1.70
N LEU A 444 9.42 11.95 -2.05
CA LEU A 444 8.01 11.85 -2.41
C LEU A 444 7.76 10.87 -3.55
N MET A 445 8.50 11.01 -4.65
CA MET A 445 8.33 10.18 -5.85
C MET A 445 8.70 8.72 -5.59
N LYS A 446 9.76 8.47 -4.82
CA LYS A 446 10.17 7.11 -4.41
C LYS A 446 9.02 6.34 -3.75
N TYR A 447 8.27 6.96 -2.84
CA TYR A 447 7.15 6.28 -2.18
C TYR A 447 5.86 6.33 -3.00
N ALA A 448 5.64 7.36 -3.82
CA ALA A 448 4.47 7.44 -4.70
C ALA A 448 4.43 6.29 -5.70
N VAL A 449 5.59 5.96 -6.31
CA VAL A 449 5.72 4.81 -7.21
C VAL A 449 5.40 3.51 -6.48
N LYS A 450 5.84 3.36 -5.22
CA LYS A 450 5.56 2.16 -4.41
C LYS A 450 4.09 2.05 -4.01
N ALA A 451 3.46 3.17 -3.65
CA ALA A 451 2.06 3.22 -3.23
C ALA A 451 1.10 2.90 -4.38
N LYS A 452 1.45 3.29 -5.61
CA LYS A 452 0.65 3.07 -6.83
C LYS A 452 0.31 1.59 -7.08
N TYR A 453 1.19 0.66 -6.70
CA TYR A 453 1.04 -0.77 -6.96
C TYR A 453 0.53 -1.58 -5.76
N LEU A 454 0.06 -0.91 -4.71
CA LEU A 454 -0.57 -1.59 -3.57
C LEU A 454 -1.98 -2.05 -3.91
N GLU A 455 -2.37 -3.18 -3.35
CA GLU A 455 -3.73 -3.72 -3.42
C GLU A 455 -4.30 -3.89 -1.99
N PRO A 456 -5.37 -3.14 -1.62
CA PRO A 456 -5.99 -2.07 -2.40
C PRO A 456 -5.07 -0.84 -2.56
N PRO A 457 -5.28 -0.01 -3.61
CA PRO A 457 -4.53 1.23 -3.79
C PRO A 457 -4.72 2.18 -2.61
N MET A 458 -3.66 2.88 -2.23
CA MET A 458 -3.73 3.92 -1.20
C MET A 458 -4.35 5.19 -1.79
N SER A 459 -5.27 5.84 -1.08
CA SER A 459 -5.82 7.12 -1.55
C SER A 459 -4.75 8.21 -1.53
N ASN A 460 -4.84 9.22 -2.42
CA ASN A 460 -3.87 10.33 -2.44
C ASN A 460 -3.81 11.03 -1.07
N LEU A 461 -4.97 11.25 -0.45
CA LEU A 461 -5.04 11.90 0.85
C LEU A 461 -4.37 11.07 1.94
N GLU A 462 -4.64 9.75 2.00
CA GLU A 462 -3.98 8.83 2.94
C GLU A 462 -2.46 8.82 2.72
N PHE A 463 -2.02 8.68 1.47
CA PHE A 463 -0.61 8.66 1.11
C PHE A 463 0.11 9.95 1.51
N LEU A 464 -0.44 11.12 1.16
CA LEU A 464 0.17 12.40 1.48
C LEU A 464 0.18 12.66 3.00
N ASN A 465 -0.86 12.25 3.72
CA ASN A 465 -0.88 12.38 5.18
C ASN A 465 0.14 11.47 5.87
N ALA A 466 0.32 10.23 5.39
CA ALA A 466 1.36 9.34 5.89
C ALA A 466 2.75 9.91 5.58
N LEU A 467 2.97 10.34 4.34
CA LEU A 467 4.28 10.80 3.89
C LEU A 467 4.68 12.16 4.49
N LYS A 468 3.72 13.03 4.80
CA LYS A 468 3.99 14.27 5.55
C LYS A 468 4.79 13.99 6.82
N GLU A 469 4.52 12.86 7.49
CA GLU A 469 5.23 12.51 8.71
C GLU A 469 6.72 12.17 8.48
N HIS A 470 7.14 11.88 7.24
CA HIS A 470 8.53 11.58 6.92
C HIS A 470 9.44 12.81 7.06
N TYR A 471 8.93 14.01 6.80
CA TYR A 471 9.73 15.23 6.67
C TYR A 471 10.09 15.88 8.01
N PRO A 472 11.09 16.78 8.07
CA PRO A 472 11.41 17.56 9.27
C PRO A 472 10.26 18.46 9.75
N LEU A 473 10.31 18.89 11.01
CA LEU A 473 9.22 19.67 11.63
C LEU A 473 8.91 20.99 10.90
N GLY A 474 9.91 21.66 10.31
CA GLY A 474 9.73 22.87 9.52
C GLY A 474 8.82 22.64 8.32
N VAL A 475 9.18 21.65 7.49
CA VAL A 475 8.38 21.20 6.34
C VAL A 475 6.98 20.75 6.77
N LYS A 476 6.85 20.00 7.87
CA LYS A 476 5.52 19.57 8.39
C LYS A 476 4.61 20.75 8.71
N LYS A 477 5.15 21.81 9.34
CA LYS A 477 4.38 23.01 9.69
C LYS A 477 3.94 23.75 8.43
N ALA A 478 4.84 23.93 7.46
CA ALA A 478 4.51 24.53 6.18
C ALA A 478 3.46 23.70 5.42
N TRP A 479 3.54 22.37 5.47
CA TRP A 479 2.58 21.45 4.85
C TRP A 479 1.17 21.61 5.44
N VAL A 480 1.04 21.82 6.76
CA VAL A 480 -0.27 22.05 7.40
C VAL A 480 -0.94 23.32 6.89
N VAL A 481 -0.16 24.34 6.52
CA VAL A 481 -0.67 25.60 5.96
C VAL A 481 -1.02 25.43 4.48
N ALA A 482 -0.12 24.82 3.70
CA ALA A 482 -0.29 24.65 2.25
C ALA A 482 -1.38 23.63 1.87
N LYS A 483 -1.56 22.57 2.69
CA LYS A 483 -2.56 21.50 2.50
C LYS A 483 -2.63 20.92 1.08
N PRO A 484 -1.51 20.47 0.49
CA PRO A 484 -1.54 19.86 -0.84
C PRO A 484 -2.46 18.64 -0.85
N GLN A 485 -3.35 18.55 -1.84
CA GLN A 485 -4.32 17.46 -2.02
C GLN A 485 -3.89 16.47 -3.10
N THR A 486 -2.99 16.90 -3.99
CA THR A 486 -2.50 16.09 -5.11
C THR A 486 -0.99 15.85 -5.01
N LEU A 487 -0.52 14.80 -5.67
CA LEU A 487 0.92 14.49 -5.73
C LEU A 487 1.70 15.63 -6.41
N GLN A 488 1.10 16.27 -7.41
CA GLN A 488 1.69 17.40 -8.13
C GLN A 488 1.80 18.64 -7.24
N GLU A 489 0.75 18.98 -6.50
CA GLU A 489 0.78 20.07 -5.52
C GLU A 489 1.82 19.83 -4.43
N ALA A 490 1.88 18.60 -3.91
CA ALA A 490 2.88 18.22 -2.91
C ALA A 490 4.30 18.33 -3.45
N ALA A 491 4.54 17.90 -4.70
CA ALA A 491 5.84 18.00 -5.35
C ALA A 491 6.26 19.46 -5.55
N ALA A 492 5.37 20.31 -6.06
CA ALA A 492 5.62 21.73 -6.24
C ALA A 492 5.95 22.42 -4.90
N PHE A 493 5.12 22.17 -3.88
CA PHE A 493 5.33 22.68 -2.52
C PHE A 493 6.70 22.27 -1.94
N LEU A 494 7.09 21.01 -2.09
CA LEU A 494 8.37 20.52 -1.56
C LEU A 494 9.58 21.11 -2.28
N SER A 495 9.47 21.40 -3.57
CA SER A 495 10.49 22.12 -4.32
C SER A 495 10.64 23.55 -3.80
N ASP A 496 9.54 24.28 -3.64
CA ASP A 496 9.56 25.66 -3.12
C ASP A 496 10.17 25.73 -1.71
N VAL A 497 9.86 24.75 -0.85
CA VAL A 497 10.44 24.66 0.49
C VAL A 497 11.93 24.34 0.46
N ALA A 498 12.36 23.46 -0.44
CA ALA A 498 13.78 23.13 -0.60
C ALA A 498 14.58 24.37 -1.06
N ASP A 499 14.05 25.15 -1.99
CA ASP A 499 14.68 26.38 -2.47
C ASP A 499 14.82 27.42 -1.33
N LEU A 500 13.76 27.59 -0.52
CA LEU A 500 13.80 28.48 0.65
C LEU A 500 14.79 28.05 1.74
N GLU A 501 14.96 26.75 1.96
CA GLU A 501 15.94 26.23 2.94
C GLU A 501 17.39 26.43 2.44
N ASN A 502 17.63 26.37 1.13
CA ASN A 502 18.93 26.65 0.53
C ASN A 502 19.30 28.15 0.58
N ASP A 503 18.32 29.03 0.40
CA ASP A 503 18.54 30.50 0.42
C ASP A 503 18.84 31.05 1.83
N GLN A 504 18.50 30.32 2.90
CA GLN A 504 18.75 30.77 4.29
C GLN A 504 20.21 30.70 4.74
N VAL A 505 21.11 30.11 3.95
CA VAL A 505 22.53 29.94 4.34
C VAL A 505 23.33 31.26 4.26
N ASP A 506 22.83 32.28 3.55
CA ASP A 506 23.58 33.53 3.31
C ASP A 506 23.19 34.72 4.21
N PHE A 507 22.21 34.56 5.12
CA PHE A 507 21.94 35.56 6.16
C PHE A 507 22.73 35.27 7.43
N GLU A 508 24.07 35.36 7.35
CA GLU A 508 24.87 35.60 8.56
C GLU A 508 24.31 36.87 9.25
N PRO A 509 24.04 36.83 10.57
CA PRO A 509 23.59 38.01 11.29
C PRO A 509 24.73 39.04 11.30
N ARG A 510 24.71 39.95 10.33
CA ARG A 510 25.48 41.20 10.39
C ARG A 510 25.08 41.94 11.66
N GLY A 511 26.00 41.93 12.63
CA GLY A 511 26.01 42.90 13.72
C GLY A 511 25.56 42.37 15.08
N ARG A 512 26.43 41.59 15.72
CA ARG A 512 26.73 41.89 17.13
C ARG A 512 27.91 42.84 17.17
N ASN A 513 27.57 44.12 17.14
CA ASN A 513 28.45 45.22 17.50
C ASN A 513 29.23 44.89 18.78
N ASN A 514 30.54 45.06 18.68
CA ASN A 514 31.47 45.44 19.74
C ASN A 514 30.78 45.86 21.04
N ALA A 515 30.65 44.93 21.99
CA ALA A 515 30.48 45.30 23.38
C ALA A 515 31.83 45.85 23.88
N PRO A 516 31.90 47.10 24.39
CA PRO A 516 33.14 47.63 24.93
C PRO A 516 33.56 46.82 26.16
N ILE A 517 34.82 46.39 26.11
CA ILE A 517 35.54 45.73 27.19
C ILE A 517 35.55 46.66 28.41
N LEU A 518 34.64 46.42 29.36
CA LEU A 518 34.76 46.96 30.71
C LEU A 518 35.82 46.14 31.46
N LYS A 519 37.06 46.64 31.37
CA LYS A 519 38.10 46.37 32.37
C LYS A 519 37.60 46.91 33.71
N ASN A 520 37.45 46.05 34.70
CA ASN A 520 37.94 46.26 36.07
C ASN A 520 37.67 45.01 36.93
N PRO A 521 38.69 44.44 37.58
CA PRO A 521 38.50 43.50 38.67
C PRO A 521 38.33 44.27 39.99
N ILE A 522 37.29 43.94 40.76
CA ILE A 522 37.21 44.28 42.19
C ILE A 522 37.67 43.05 42.97
N PRO A 523 38.78 43.12 43.73
CA PRO A 523 39.16 42.09 44.68
C PRO A 523 38.61 42.46 46.07
N TYR A 524 37.85 41.59 46.74
CA TYR A 524 37.58 41.49 48.20
C TYR A 524 36.54 40.35 48.31
N LEU A 525 36.61 39.32 49.15
CA LEU A 525 37.35 38.99 50.36
C LEU A 525 37.39 37.45 50.48
#